data_AF-A0A2A7SK46-F1
#
_entry.id   AF-A0A2A7SK46-F1
#
_cell.length_a   1.000
_cell.length_b   1.000
_cell.length_c   1.000
_cell.angle_alpha   90.00
_cell.angle_beta   90.00
_cell.angle_gamma   90.00
#
_symmetry.space_group_name_H-M   'P 1'
#
loop_
_entity.id
_entity.type
_entity.pdbx_description
1 polymer ?
#
loop_
_entity_poly.entity_id
_entity_poly.type
_entity_poly.pdbx_seq_one_letter_code
_entity_poly.pdbx_strand_id
1 'polypeptide(L)'
;MIEKFEQFKQRIATIQQQLDDEKRTAAAGVLADIRECVRLFGLTPRDIFGDAIAAPRRQRAPKYWDPVSGRTWSGIGREPAWIKGRDRAAFALDRSGSEPGDAAEVVVAPARTEPGAAKPAAKRRAAAPASVKRAARRR
;
A
#
# COMPACT_ATOMS: atom_id res chain seq x y z
N MET A 1 0.71 23.58 -39.69
CA MET A 1 0.13 23.83 -38.34
C MET A 1 0.33 22.65 -37.39
N ILE A 2 0.10 21.40 -37.81
CA ILE A 2 0.23 20.22 -36.95
C ILE A 2 1.69 19.94 -36.54
N GLU A 3 2.67 20.16 -37.44
CA GLU A 3 4.09 19.96 -37.14
C GLU A 3 4.60 20.81 -35.96
N LYS A 4 4.18 22.08 -35.89
CA LYS A 4 4.56 23.00 -34.81
C LYS A 4 3.98 22.58 -33.46
N PHE A 5 2.79 21.98 -33.47
CA PHE A 5 2.18 21.40 -32.27
C PHE A 5 2.95 20.18 -31.77
N GLU A 6 3.40 19.30 -32.66
CA GLU A 6 4.24 18.15 -32.30
C GLU A 6 5.63 18.59 -31.78
N GLN A 7 6.23 19.60 -32.39
CA GLN A 7 7.48 20.21 -31.87
C GLN A 7 7.31 20.73 -30.44
N PHE A 8 6.19 21.38 -30.12
CA PHE A 8 5.92 21.83 -28.76
C PHE A 8 5.72 20.68 -27.79
N LYS A 9 5.03 19.61 -28.18
CA LYS A 9 4.92 18.40 -27.35
C LYS A 9 6.27 17.77 -27.06
N GLN A 10 7.11 17.62 -28.08
CA GLN A 10 8.46 17.07 -27.92
C GLN A 10 9.29 17.92 -26.96
N ARG A 11 9.24 19.25 -27.11
CA ARG A 11 9.95 20.18 -26.21
C ARG A 11 9.44 20.08 -24.76
N ILE A 12 8.13 19.95 -24.55
CA ILE A 12 7.56 19.72 -23.22
C ILE A 12 8.08 18.41 -22.63
N ALA A 13 8.07 17.32 -23.40
CA ALA A 13 8.55 16.01 -22.95
C ALA A 13 10.04 16.06 -22.57
N THR A 14 10.88 16.70 -23.39
CA THR A 14 12.30 16.88 -23.07
C THR A 14 12.52 17.67 -21.80
N ILE A 15 11.82 18.80 -21.62
CA ILE A 15 11.95 19.62 -20.41
C ILE A 15 11.46 18.87 -19.17
N GLN A 16 10.37 18.10 -19.28
CA GLN A 16 9.89 17.26 -18.19
C GLN A 16 10.90 16.19 -17.79
N GLN A 17 11.50 15.53 -18.78
CA GLN A 17 12.55 14.53 -18.53
C GLN A 17 13.75 15.15 -17.82
N GLN A 18 14.22 16.32 -18.28
CA GLN A 18 15.30 17.06 -17.62
C GLN A 18 14.94 17.43 -16.18
N LEU A 19 13.70 17.86 -15.93
CA LEU A 19 13.23 18.19 -14.58
C LEU A 19 13.26 16.96 -13.66
N ASP A 20 12.83 15.80 -14.16
CA ASP A 20 12.80 14.57 -13.38
C ASP A 20 14.21 14.04 -13.09
N ASP A 21 15.12 14.15 -14.05
CA ASP A 21 16.53 13.77 -13.87
C ASP A 21 17.24 14.71 -12.88
N GLU A 22 16.98 16.01 -12.95
CA GLU A 22 17.51 16.98 -11.98
C GLU A 22 16.95 16.74 -10.58
N LYS A 23 15.65 16.47 -10.44
CA LYS A 23 15.04 16.10 -9.16
C LYS A 23 15.64 14.84 -8.56
N ARG A 24 15.93 13.82 -9.39
CA ARG A 24 16.58 12.59 -8.93
C ARG A 24 17.98 12.87 -8.42
N THR A 25 18.74 13.69 -9.15
CA THR A 25 20.12 14.06 -8.77
C THR A 25 20.13 14.89 -7.48
N ALA A 26 19.26 15.89 -7.39
CA ALA A 26 19.07 16.69 -6.18
C ALA A 26 18.62 15.83 -4.99
N ALA A 27 17.66 14.91 -5.19
CA ALA A 27 17.20 14.00 -4.15
C ALA A 27 18.28 13.03 -3.69
N ALA A 28 19.14 12.55 -4.61
CA ALA A 28 20.27 11.69 -4.27
C ALA A 28 21.31 12.41 -3.41
N GLY A 29 21.61 13.68 -3.71
CA GLY A 29 22.49 14.53 -2.90
C GLY A 29 21.94 14.73 -1.49
N VAL A 30 20.69 15.20 -1.38
CA VAL A 30 20.03 15.40 -0.07
C VAL A 30 19.99 14.10 0.73
N LEU A 31 19.77 12.95 0.09
CA LEU A 31 19.76 11.66 0.77
C LEU A 31 21.14 11.27 1.30
N ALA A 32 22.22 11.62 0.60
CA ALA A 32 23.58 11.39 1.09
C ALA A 32 23.86 12.23 2.35
N ASP A 33 23.50 13.51 2.33
CA ASP A 33 23.66 14.42 3.47
C ASP A 33 22.85 13.96 4.69
N ILE A 34 21.61 13.51 4.47
CA ILE A 34 20.77 12.94 5.54
C ILE A 34 21.42 11.68 6.10
N ARG A 35 21.94 10.79 5.26
CA ARG A 35 22.61 9.56 5.72
C ARG A 35 23.86 9.88 6.54
N GLU A 36 24.61 10.91 6.16
CA GLU A 36 25.76 11.38 6.94
C GLU A 36 25.33 11.96 8.29
N CYS A 37 24.31 12.82 8.31
CA CYS A 37 23.73 13.35 9.55
C CYS A 37 23.27 12.22 10.47
N VAL A 38 22.58 11.21 9.93
CA VAL A 38 22.15 10.02 10.69
C VAL A 38 23.33 9.29 11.31
N ARG A 39 24.43 9.13 10.56
CA ARG A 39 25.65 8.47 11.05
C ARG A 39 26.38 9.28 12.12
N LEU A 40 26.49 10.59 11.94
CA LEU A 40 27.24 11.48 12.84
C LEU A 40 26.52 11.72 14.18
N PHE A 41 25.20 11.93 14.12
CA PHE A 41 24.39 12.25 15.30
C PHE A 41 23.69 11.03 15.90
N GLY A 42 23.82 9.85 15.28
CA GLY A 42 23.17 8.63 15.75
C GLY A 42 21.64 8.71 15.70
N LEU A 43 21.08 9.44 14.74
CA LEU A 43 19.63 9.63 14.62
C LEU A 43 18.97 8.29 14.33
N THR A 44 17.93 7.97 15.08
CA THR A 44 17.13 6.78 14.83
C THR A 44 16.02 7.09 13.82
N PRO A 45 15.45 6.10 13.13
CA PRO A 45 14.26 6.31 12.29
C PRO A 45 13.12 6.99 13.05
N ARG A 46 13.03 6.80 14.36
CA ARG A 46 12.05 7.47 15.23
C ARG A 46 12.27 8.98 15.28
N ASP A 47 13.51 9.44 15.28
CA ASP A 47 13.86 10.88 15.32
C ASP A 47 13.60 11.57 13.98
N ILE A 48 13.68 10.81 12.88
CA ILE A 48 13.47 11.32 11.51
C ILE A 48 11.99 11.32 11.13
N PHE A 49 11.28 10.23 11.44
CA PHE A 49 9.91 10.00 10.99
C PHE A 49 8.85 10.16 12.09
N GLY A 50 9.27 10.28 13.35
CA GLY A 50 8.38 10.32 14.52
C GLY A 50 7.69 8.99 14.81
N ASP A 51 6.85 8.99 15.85
CA ASP A 51 6.06 7.83 16.26
C ASP A 51 4.89 7.51 15.32
N ALA A 52 4.60 8.39 14.36
CA ALA A 52 3.45 8.27 13.47
C ALA A 52 3.55 7.11 12.47
N ILE A 53 4.76 6.56 12.22
CA ILE A 53 4.98 5.48 11.26
C ILE A 53 5.18 4.10 11.95
N ALA A 54 5.43 4.07 13.26
CA ALA A 54 5.85 2.86 13.98
C ALA A 54 4.73 1.88 14.35
N ALA A 55 3.46 2.17 14.04
CA ALA A 55 2.37 1.22 14.27
C ALA A 55 2.01 0.53 12.94
N PRO A 56 2.61 -0.63 12.59
CA PRO A 56 2.00 -1.50 11.61
C PRO A 56 0.59 -1.79 12.11
N ARG A 57 -0.43 -1.40 11.33
CA ARG A 57 -1.81 -1.80 11.61
C ARG A 57 -1.79 -3.32 11.73
N ARG A 58 -1.94 -3.84 12.95
CA ARG A 58 -1.96 -5.29 13.22
C ARG A 58 -3.00 -5.91 12.30
N GLN A 59 -2.53 -6.48 11.19
CA GLN A 59 -3.37 -7.31 10.34
C GLN A 59 -3.70 -8.53 11.20
N ARG A 60 -4.99 -8.71 11.49
CA ARG A 60 -5.44 -9.83 12.32
C ARG A 60 -5.13 -11.11 11.56
N ALA A 61 -4.43 -12.02 12.22
CA ALA A 61 -4.15 -13.33 11.68
C ALA A 61 -5.46 -14.03 11.25
N PRO A 62 -5.46 -14.75 10.12
CA PRO A 62 -6.62 -15.52 9.71
C PRO A 62 -6.95 -16.58 10.76
N LYS A 63 -8.24 -16.73 11.08
CA LYS A 63 -8.75 -17.69 12.08
C LYS A 63 -9.40 -18.91 11.43
N TYR A 64 -9.85 -18.77 10.19
CA TYR A 64 -10.52 -19.82 9.43
C TYR A 64 -9.88 -19.99 8.05
N TRP A 65 -9.84 -21.22 7.55
CA TRP A 65 -9.30 -21.60 6.24
C TRP A 65 -10.26 -22.54 5.51
N ASP A 66 -10.45 -22.31 4.21
CA ASP A 66 -11.27 -23.14 3.35
C ASP A 66 -10.41 -24.23 2.65
N PRO A 67 -10.67 -25.53 2.90
CA PRO A 67 -9.93 -26.62 2.25
C PRO A 67 -10.18 -26.72 0.75
N VAL A 68 -11.28 -26.16 0.24
CA VAL A 68 -11.65 -26.28 -1.17
C VAL A 68 -11.14 -25.10 -1.99
N SER A 69 -11.19 -23.88 -1.44
CA SER A 69 -10.80 -22.67 -2.16
C SER A 69 -9.50 -22.01 -1.70
N GLY A 70 -8.89 -22.50 -0.61
CA GLY A 70 -7.66 -21.93 -0.02
C GLY A 70 -7.84 -20.53 0.58
N ARG A 71 -9.08 -20.03 0.67
CA ARG A 71 -9.39 -18.69 1.18
C ARG A 71 -9.32 -18.67 2.70
N THR A 72 -8.78 -17.59 3.25
CA THR A 72 -8.70 -17.38 4.69
C THR A 72 -9.63 -16.27 5.17
N TRP A 73 -10.16 -16.39 6.39
CA TRP A 73 -10.96 -15.35 7.03
C TRP A 73 -10.53 -15.12 8.47
N SER A 74 -10.41 -13.85 8.87
CA SER A 74 -9.99 -13.44 10.23
C SER A 74 -11.09 -13.54 11.28
N GLY A 75 -12.31 -13.97 10.90
CA GLY A 75 -13.47 -14.07 11.80
C GLY A 75 -14.19 -12.74 12.04
N ILE A 76 -13.81 -11.67 11.33
CA ILE A 76 -14.41 -10.32 11.49
C ILE A 76 -14.93 -9.83 10.15
N GLY A 77 -16.08 -9.16 10.20
CA GLY A 77 -16.74 -8.59 9.04
C GLY A 77 -17.74 -9.54 8.42
N ARG A 78 -18.06 -9.32 7.14
CA ARG A 78 -19.04 -10.14 6.42
C ARG A 78 -18.53 -11.56 6.27
N GLU A 79 -19.31 -12.51 6.78
CA GLU A 79 -19.01 -13.93 6.67
C GLU A 79 -18.90 -14.36 5.20
N PRO A 80 -17.80 -15.03 4.81
CA PRO A 80 -17.65 -15.55 3.46
C PRO A 80 -18.66 -16.65 3.14
N ALA A 81 -19.00 -16.80 1.85
CA ALA A 81 -19.99 -17.78 1.38
C ALA A 81 -19.64 -19.24 1.72
N TRP A 82 -18.36 -19.56 1.95
CA TRP A 82 -17.89 -20.91 2.27
C TRP A 82 -18.10 -21.32 3.74
N ILE A 83 -18.22 -20.37 4.67
CA ILE A 83 -18.59 -20.64 6.08
C ILE A 83 -20.09 -20.43 6.30
N LYS A 84 -20.71 -19.51 5.56
CA LYS A 84 -22.10 -19.10 5.76
C LYS A 84 -23.06 -20.30 5.77
N GLY A 85 -23.61 -20.62 6.94
CA GLY A 85 -24.58 -21.71 7.13
C GLY A 85 -23.97 -23.10 7.37
N ARG A 86 -22.65 -23.20 7.54
CA ARG A 86 -21.92 -24.42 7.92
C ARG A 86 -21.31 -24.29 9.31
N ASP A 87 -20.86 -25.40 9.90
CA ASP A 87 -20.19 -25.36 11.19
C ASP A 87 -18.82 -24.67 11.07
N ARG A 88 -18.63 -23.63 11.88
CA ARG A 88 -17.43 -22.79 11.89
C ARG A 88 -16.22 -23.54 12.42
N ALA A 89 -16.45 -24.52 13.30
CA ALA A 89 -15.38 -25.32 13.91
C ALA A 89 -14.62 -26.17 12.88
N ALA A 90 -15.31 -26.63 11.83
CA ALA A 90 -14.70 -27.46 10.78
C ALA A 90 -13.70 -26.70 9.88
N PHE A 91 -13.77 -25.37 9.86
CA PHE A 91 -12.90 -24.50 9.07
C PHE A 91 -11.91 -23.71 9.94
N ALA A 92 -11.88 -23.94 11.25
CA ALA A 92 -11.03 -23.21 12.15
C ALA A 92 -9.57 -23.66 11.98
N LEU A 93 -8.68 -22.69 11.81
CA LEU A 93 -7.25 -22.92 11.99
C LEU A 93 -7.03 -23.12 13.49
N ASP A 94 -6.82 -24.37 13.91
CA ASP A 94 -6.34 -24.64 15.25
C ASP A 94 -4.90 -24.11 15.33
N ARG A 95 -4.68 -23.15 16.24
CA ARG A 95 -3.39 -22.50 16.40
C ARG A 95 -2.37 -23.43 17.10
N SER A 96 -2.74 -24.68 17.41
CA SER A 96 -1.89 -25.65 18.08
C SER A 96 -0.83 -26.33 17.17
N GLY A 97 -0.87 -26.10 15.85
CA GLY A 97 0.01 -26.78 14.89
C GLY A 97 1.26 -26.02 14.40
N SER A 98 1.67 -24.92 15.03
CA SER A 98 2.88 -24.18 14.64
C SER A 98 3.90 -24.11 15.78
N GLU A 99 4.55 -25.24 16.05
CA GLU A 99 5.87 -25.31 16.68
C GLU A 99 6.93 -24.90 15.61
N PRO A 100 7.84 -23.96 15.89
CA PRO A 100 8.99 -23.70 15.03
C PRO A 100 10.16 -24.58 15.47
N GLY A 101 10.45 -25.66 14.75
CA GLY A 101 11.53 -26.56 15.13
C GLY A 101 11.91 -27.61 14.10
N ASP A 102 12.94 -27.27 13.31
CA ASP A 102 13.89 -28.14 12.63
C ASP A 102 13.59 -28.72 11.23
N ALA A 103 14.68 -28.90 10.50
CA ALA A 103 14.86 -28.81 9.06
C ALA A 103 14.39 -30.01 8.20
N ALA A 104 13.95 -29.72 6.97
CA ALA A 104 14.35 -30.45 5.74
C ALA A 104 13.66 -29.88 4.49
N GLU A 105 14.46 -29.10 3.77
CA GLU A 105 14.43 -28.72 2.36
C GLU A 105 13.87 -29.78 1.39
N VAL A 106 12.90 -29.43 0.52
CA VAL A 106 12.88 -29.82 -0.92
C VAL A 106 12.15 -28.77 -1.78
N VAL A 107 12.96 -28.14 -2.61
CA VAL A 107 12.76 -27.40 -3.88
C VAL A 107 11.46 -27.56 -4.69
N VAL A 108 10.99 -26.43 -5.26
CA VAL A 108 10.88 -26.13 -6.71
C VAL A 108 9.78 -25.08 -6.97
N ALA A 109 10.21 -23.92 -7.47
CA ALA A 109 9.41 -22.85 -8.08
C ALA A 109 8.81 -23.34 -9.44
N PRO A 110 7.80 -22.68 -10.08
CA PRO A 110 7.88 -21.26 -10.37
C PRO A 110 6.56 -20.47 -10.33
N ALA A 111 6.78 -19.18 -10.18
CA ALA A 111 6.00 -18.07 -10.71
C ALA A 111 5.01 -18.44 -11.83
N ARG A 112 3.77 -17.95 -11.72
CA ARG A 112 3.20 -17.14 -12.81
C ARG A 112 1.93 -16.40 -12.40
N THR A 113 2.03 -15.08 -12.54
CA THR A 113 1.03 -14.21 -13.18
C THR A 113 -0.37 -14.16 -12.56
N GLU A 114 -0.61 -13.06 -11.87
CA GLU A 114 -1.78 -12.23 -12.17
C GLU A 114 -2.05 -12.22 -13.69
N PRO A 115 -3.30 -12.45 -14.12
CA PRO A 115 -3.97 -11.35 -14.79
C PRO A 115 -5.43 -11.21 -14.35
N GLY A 116 -5.85 -9.96 -14.26
CA GLY A 116 -7.17 -9.58 -13.76
C GLY A 116 -8.36 -10.02 -14.60
N ALA A 117 -9.53 -9.83 -14.00
CA ALA A 117 -10.81 -9.55 -14.66
C ALA A 117 -11.71 -8.90 -13.61
N ALA A 118 -11.82 -7.58 -13.64
CA ALA A 118 -13.03 -6.89 -14.09
C ALA A 118 -14.28 -7.13 -13.20
N LYS A 119 -14.56 -6.12 -12.35
CA LYS A 119 -15.80 -5.31 -12.20
C LYS A 119 -17.18 -6.02 -12.28
N PRO A 120 -18.25 -5.51 -11.59
CA PRO A 120 -18.59 -4.08 -11.67
C PRO A 120 -19.22 -3.37 -10.45
N ALA A 121 -19.02 -2.05 -10.49
CA ALA A 121 -19.94 -0.94 -10.23
C ALA A 121 -20.96 -1.02 -9.07
N ALA A 122 -20.83 -0.11 -8.10
CA ALA A 122 -21.99 0.49 -7.44
C ALA A 122 -21.72 1.94 -6.97
N LYS A 123 -22.37 2.86 -7.69
CA LYS A 123 -23.01 4.12 -7.25
C LYS A 123 -22.22 5.11 -6.36
N ARG A 124 -21.73 6.18 -7.01
CA ARG A 124 -21.32 7.44 -6.36
C ARG A 124 -22.56 8.14 -5.78
N ARG A 125 -22.54 8.53 -4.50
CA ARG A 125 -23.38 9.61 -3.97
C ARG A 125 -22.56 10.90 -3.97
N ALA A 126 -23.21 11.98 -4.41
CA ALA A 126 -22.66 13.29 -4.67
C ALA A 126 -22.27 14.04 -3.39
N ALA A 127 -21.24 14.88 -3.53
CA ALA A 127 -20.78 15.87 -2.56
C ALA A 127 -21.61 17.16 -2.64
N ALA A 128 -21.74 17.86 -1.52
CA ALA A 128 -22.18 19.25 -1.45
C ALA A 128 -21.15 20.09 -0.63
N PRO A 129 -20.98 21.39 -0.90
CA PRO A 129 -19.69 22.08 -0.72
C PRO A 129 -19.54 22.95 0.54
N ALA A 130 -18.29 23.40 0.71
CA ALA A 130 -17.71 24.20 1.78
C ALA A 130 -18.41 25.52 2.13
N SER A 131 -18.44 25.85 3.43
CA SER A 131 -18.82 27.17 3.94
C SER A 131 -17.60 27.96 4.40
N VAL A 132 -17.29 29.04 3.68
CA VAL A 132 -16.26 30.03 4.01
C VAL A 132 -16.85 31.05 5.00
N LYS A 133 -16.27 31.16 6.20
CA LYS A 133 -16.63 32.20 7.18
C LYS A 133 -15.93 33.52 6.81
N ARG A 134 -16.71 34.48 6.33
CA ARG A 134 -16.29 35.85 6.03
C ARG A 134 -16.28 36.67 7.33
N ALA A 135 -15.10 37.04 7.82
CA ALA A 135 -14.94 37.94 8.95
C ALA A 135 -15.29 39.37 8.52
N ALA A 136 -16.31 39.95 9.15
CA ALA A 136 -16.72 41.33 8.95
C ALA A 136 -15.80 42.26 9.78
N ARG A 137 -15.04 43.09 9.06
CA ARG A 137 -14.36 44.28 9.59
C ARG A 137 -15.44 45.30 9.96
N ARG A 138 -15.63 45.58 11.25
CA ARG A 138 -16.39 46.75 11.71
C ARG A 138 -15.46 47.95 11.82
N ARG A 139 -16.06 49.11 11.53
CA ARG A 139 -15.50 50.46 11.51
C ARG A 139 -14.88 50.87 12.84
#